data_AF-A0A7X7S955-F1
#
_entry.id   AF-A0A7X7S955-F1
#
_cell.length_a   1.000
_cell.length_b   1.000
_cell.length_c   1.000
_cell.angle_alpha   90.00
_cell.angle_beta   90.00
_cell.angle_gamma   90.00
#
_symmetry.space_group_name_H-M   'P 1'
#
loop_
_entity.id
_entity.type
_entity.pdbx_description
1 polymer ?
#
loop_
_entity_poly.entity_id
_entity_poly.type
_entity_poly.pdbx_seq_one_letter_code
_entity_poly.pdbx_strand_id
1 'polypeptide(L)'
;MKAIYVIGHKNPDIDAVAAAIAYREYKEATEPGLYLAAMAGEMSDEIDFVLEAFDFAPPLYIKNVKTTVEDLLDEKEPFCVCRDMNLMELSNLLRQQELKTVPVVDDK
;
A
#
# COMPACT_ATOMS: atom_id res chain seq x y z
N MET A 1 4.84 -0.31 11.48
CA MET A 1 4.77 1.15 11.24
C MET A 1 4.33 1.35 9.80
N LYS A 2 3.27 2.14 9.54
CA LYS A 2 2.83 2.41 8.16
C LYS A 2 3.78 3.45 7.54
N ALA A 3 4.17 3.24 6.28
CA ALA A 3 5.06 4.15 5.57
C ALA A 3 4.33 5.44 5.17
N ILE A 4 5.05 6.56 5.18
CA ILE A 4 4.60 7.85 4.66
C ILE A 4 5.28 8.07 3.31
N TYR A 5 4.48 8.14 2.25
CA TYR A 5 4.99 8.39 0.91
C TYR A 5 5.07 9.90 0.65
N VAL A 6 6.21 10.36 0.17
CA VAL A 6 6.43 11.74 -0.29
C VAL A 6 6.39 11.73 -1.81
N ILE A 7 5.40 12.42 -2.39
CA ILE A 7 5.11 12.38 -3.83
C ILE A 7 4.80 13.79 -4.33
N GLY A 8 5.31 14.13 -5.51
CA GLY A 8 4.91 15.32 -6.26
C GLY A 8 3.62 15.13 -7.08
N HIS A 9 3.51 15.80 -8.23
CA HIS A 9 2.34 15.69 -9.11
C HIS A 9 2.38 14.47 -10.04
N LYS A 10 1.23 14.16 -10.65
CA LYS A 10 0.98 12.96 -11.47
C LYS A 10 1.84 12.84 -12.75
N ASN A 11 2.22 13.96 -13.35
CA ASN A 11 3.13 13.96 -14.49
C ASN A 11 4.47 14.51 -14.01
N PRO A 12 5.27 13.71 -13.28
CA PRO A 12 6.43 14.21 -12.55
C PRO A 12 7.40 14.91 -13.51
N ASP A 13 7.85 16.08 -13.12
CA ASP A 13 9.04 16.71 -13.68
C ASP A 13 10.22 16.52 -12.71
N ILE A 14 11.40 17.01 -13.11
CA ILE A 14 12.61 16.89 -12.29
C ILE A 14 12.41 17.55 -10.91
N ASP A 15 11.71 18.68 -10.85
CA ASP A 15 11.45 19.37 -9.58
C ASP A 15 10.59 18.51 -8.64
N ALA A 16 9.49 17.95 -9.14
CA ALA A 16 8.63 17.05 -8.38
C ALA A 16 9.39 15.83 -7.83
N VAL A 17 10.29 15.24 -8.61
CA VAL A 17 11.11 14.09 -8.20
C VAL A 17 12.19 14.49 -7.20
N ALA A 18 12.96 15.54 -7.51
CA ALA A 18 14.03 16.02 -6.66
C ALA A 18 13.50 16.52 -5.30
N ALA A 19 12.37 17.24 -5.30
CA ALA A 19 11.71 17.70 -4.09
C ALA A 19 11.20 16.52 -3.24
N ALA A 20 10.66 15.47 -3.86
CA ALA A 20 10.22 14.28 -3.13
C ALA A 20 11.39 13.55 -2.45
N ILE A 21 12.52 13.40 -3.15
CA ILE A 21 13.76 12.84 -2.58
C ILE A 21 14.28 13.73 -1.45
N ALA A 22 14.47 15.02 -1.71
CA ALA A 22 15.01 15.96 -0.71
C ALA A 22 14.15 16.04 0.54
N TYR A 23 12.82 16.03 0.39
CA TYR A 23 11.92 16.10 1.53
C TYR A 23 11.84 14.77 2.32
N ARG A 24 11.97 13.62 1.64
CA ARG A 24 12.17 12.32 2.29
C ARG A 24 13.45 12.33 3.15
N GLU A 25 14.58 12.77 2.61
CA GLU A 25 15.85 12.91 3.37
C GLU A 25 15.67 13.81 4.59
N TYR A 26 15.07 14.98 4.40
CA TYR A 26 14.82 15.93 5.48
C TYR A 26 13.96 15.31 6.59
N LYS A 27 12.88 14.61 6.23
CA LYS A 27 11.98 13.99 7.20
C LYS A 27 12.64 12.85 7.96
N GLU A 28 13.39 11.99 7.27
CA GLU A 28 14.13 10.91 7.93
C GLU A 28 15.19 11.44 8.90
N ALA A 29 15.82 12.58 8.59
CA ALA A 29 16.80 13.22 9.46
C ALA A 29 16.19 13.98 10.66
N THR A 30 14.92 14.41 10.58
CA THR A 30 14.31 15.32 11.57
C THR A 30 13.18 14.72 12.39
N GLU A 31 12.53 13.65 11.91
CA GLU A 31 11.36 13.05 12.52
C GLU A 31 11.46 11.52 12.56
N PRO A 32 11.00 10.86 13.64
CA PRO A 32 10.91 9.40 13.67
C PRO A 32 9.78 8.94 12.74
N GLY A 33 10.09 8.08 11.78
CA GLY A 33 9.13 7.62 10.79
C GLY A 33 9.77 6.71 9.74
N LEU A 34 8.94 6.11 8.89
CA LEU A 34 9.38 5.47 7.65
C LEU A 34 8.89 6.33 6.49
N TYR A 35 9.81 7.06 5.85
CA TYR A 35 9.51 7.96 4.74
C TYR A 35 10.06 7.40 3.44
N LEU A 36 9.23 7.37 2.40
CA LEU A 36 9.61 6.85 1.09
C LEU A 36 9.36 7.92 0.02
N ALA A 37 10.39 8.27 -0.75
CA ALA A 37 10.22 9.10 -1.93
C ALA A 37 9.53 8.28 -3.03
N ALA A 38 8.56 8.89 -3.69
CA ALA A 38 7.79 8.24 -4.73
C ALA A 38 7.37 9.23 -5.83
N MET A 39 7.05 8.70 -7.01
CA MET A 39 6.61 9.46 -8.18
C MET A 39 5.30 8.93 -8.71
N ALA A 40 4.39 9.83 -9.11
CA ALA A 40 3.03 9.48 -9.54
C ALA A 40 2.85 9.40 -11.06
N GLY A 41 3.91 9.10 -11.80
CA GLY A 41 3.93 8.99 -13.26
C GLY A 41 5.16 8.24 -13.76
N GLU A 42 5.23 8.01 -15.06
CA GLU A 42 6.32 7.25 -15.67
C GLU A 42 7.66 7.99 -15.57
N MET A 43 8.74 7.21 -15.49
CA MET A 43 10.10 7.74 -15.56
C MET A 43 10.35 8.30 -16.97
N SER A 44 10.81 9.54 -17.07
CA SER A 44 11.29 10.12 -18.33
C SER A 44 12.80 9.97 -18.45
N ASP A 45 13.33 9.93 -19.67
CA ASP A 45 14.78 9.87 -19.94
C ASP A 45 15.54 11.02 -19.28
N GLU A 46 14.90 12.19 -19.15
CA GLU A 46 15.51 13.36 -18.51
C GLU A 46 15.66 13.18 -16.99
N ILE A 47 14.62 12.64 -16.33
CA ILE A 47 14.67 12.34 -14.90
C ILE A 47 15.68 11.22 -14.63
N ASP A 48 15.65 10.16 -15.44
CA ASP A 48 16.56 9.03 -15.33
C ASP A 48 18.02 9.48 -15.48
N PHE A 49 18.32 10.28 -16.52
CA PHE A 49 19.64 10.86 -16.74
C PHE A 49 20.13 11.68 -15.54
N VAL A 50 19.26 12.51 -14.94
CA VAL A 50 19.63 13.32 -13.77
C VAL A 50 19.90 12.43 -12.56
N LEU A 51 19.05 11.43 -12.31
CA LEU A 51 19.23 10.49 -11.19
C LEU A 51 20.54 9.70 -11.34
N GLU A 52 20.82 9.18 -12.53
CA GLU A 52 22.08 8.48 -12.84
C GLU A 52 23.29 9.40 -12.69
N ALA A 53 23.22 10.64 -13.19
CA ALA A 53 24.32 11.59 -13.13
C ALA A 53 24.73 11.94 -11.69
N PHE A 54 23.79 11.86 -10.75
CA PHE A 54 24.01 12.14 -9.33
C PHE A 54 24.01 10.89 -8.44
N ASP A 55 23.97 9.68 -9.02
CA ASP A 55 23.94 8.39 -8.31
C ASP A 55 22.79 8.27 -7.29
N PHE A 56 21.62 8.82 -7.62
CA PHE A 56 20.41 8.68 -6.81
C PHE A 56 19.57 7.48 -7.26
N ALA A 57 19.09 6.71 -6.29
CA ALA A 57 18.12 5.66 -6.57
C ALA A 57 16.78 6.27 -7.05
N PRO A 58 16.12 5.64 -8.04
CA PRO A 58 14.84 6.13 -8.53
C PRO A 58 13.76 6.04 -7.43
N PRO A 59 12.88 7.06 -7.29
CA PRO A 59 11.76 6.99 -6.38
C PRO A 59 10.80 5.84 -6.71
N LEU A 60 10.05 5.39 -5.71
CA LEU A 60 9.02 4.36 -5.93
C LEU A 60 7.94 4.87 -6.89
N TYR A 61 7.67 4.10 -7.95
CA TYR A 61 6.55 4.40 -8.84
C TYR A 61 5.21 4.05 -8.18
N ILE A 62 4.33 5.05 -8.05
CA ILE A 62 2.96 4.90 -7.54
C ILE A 62 1.98 5.19 -8.67
N LYS A 63 1.36 4.11 -9.17
CA LYS A 63 0.40 4.18 -10.27
C LYS A 63 -0.82 5.05 -9.96
N ASN A 64 -1.35 4.94 -8.74
CA ASN A 64 -2.49 5.73 -8.26
C ASN A 64 -2.63 5.60 -6.73
N VAL A 65 -3.40 6.52 -6.14
CA VAL A 65 -3.75 6.54 -4.72
C VAL A 65 -5.27 6.35 -4.51
N LYS A 66 -5.93 5.66 -5.45
CA LYS A 66 -7.36 5.38 -5.30
C LYS A 66 -7.55 4.39 -4.16
N THR A 67 -8.62 4.59 -3.41
CA THR A 67 -9.05 3.61 -2.42
C THR A 67 -9.38 2.28 -3.10
N THR A 68 -8.89 1.22 -2.49
CA THR A 68 -9.14 -0.17 -2.84
C THR A 68 -10.16 -0.76 -1.88
N VAL A 69 -10.69 -1.95 -2.19
CA VAL A 69 -11.57 -2.67 -1.24
C VAL A 69 -10.80 -3.05 0.02
N GLU A 70 -9.50 -3.35 -0.11
CA GLU A 70 -8.61 -3.68 1.01
C GLU A 70 -8.52 -2.53 2.03
N ASP A 71 -8.53 -1.27 1.58
CA ASP A 71 -8.54 -0.09 2.47
C ASP A 71 -9.80 0.01 3.36
N LEU A 72 -10.87 -0.72 3.00
CA LEU A 72 -12.11 -0.81 3.77
C LEU A 72 -12.17 -2.04 4.68
N LEU A 73 -11.24 -2.99 4.52
CA LEU A 73 -11.19 -4.19 5.34
C LEU A 73 -10.52 -3.88 6.68
N ASP A 74 -11.05 -4.47 7.75
CA ASP A 74 -10.37 -4.46 9.04
C ASP A 74 -9.06 -5.26 8.97
N GLU A 75 -8.07 -4.91 9.79
CA GLU A 75 -6.80 -5.67 9.90
C GLU A 75 -6.98 -7.11 10.44
N LYS A 76 -8.22 -7.52 10.73
CA LYS A 76 -8.56 -8.87 11.16
C LYS A 76 -8.92 -9.74 9.96
N GLU A 77 -8.30 -10.91 9.88
CA GLU A 77 -8.69 -11.89 8.88
C GLU A 77 -10.18 -12.24 9.03
N PRO A 78 -10.92 -12.32 7.91
CA PRO A 78 -12.30 -12.76 7.95
C PRO A 78 -12.35 -14.18 8.48
N PHE A 79 -13.29 -14.45 9.37
CA PHE A 79 -13.55 -15.82 9.80
C PHE A 79 -14.10 -16.60 8.61
N CYS A 80 -13.43 -17.68 8.21
CA CYS A 80 -13.81 -18.51 7.07
C CYS A 80 -14.07 -19.95 7.54
N VAL A 81 -14.88 -20.70 6.78
CA VAL A 81 -15.15 -22.12 7.04
C VAL A 81 -14.79 -22.97 5.83
N CYS A 82 -14.45 -24.24 6.06
CA CYS A 82 -14.19 -25.21 5.00
C CYS A 82 -15.47 -25.93 4.57
N ARG A 83 -15.44 -26.50 3.36
CA ARG A 83 -16.59 -27.21 2.76
C ARG A 83 -17.01 -28.47 3.51
N ASP A 84 -16.10 -29.03 4.29
CA ASP A 84 -16.34 -30.26 5.06
C ASP A 84 -17.09 -30.01 6.37
N MET A 85 -17.27 -28.73 6.77
CA MET A 85 -18.06 -28.37 7.94
C MET A 85 -19.55 -28.64 7.69
N ASN A 86 -20.20 -29.34 8.62
CA ASN A 86 -21.62 -29.64 8.47
C ASN A 86 -22.51 -28.44 8.82
N LEU A 87 -23.76 -28.47 8.35
CA LEU A 87 -24.71 -27.36 8.52
C LEU A 87 -25.04 -27.03 9.99
N MET A 88 -24.98 -28.03 10.88
CA MET A 88 -25.29 -27.83 12.30
C MET A 88 -24.15 -27.07 13.00
N GLU A 89 -22.91 -27.46 12.73
CA GLU A 89 -21.71 -26.76 13.21
C GLU A 89 -21.68 -25.32 12.70
N LEU A 90 -21.91 -25.13 11.40
CA LEU A 90 -21.99 -23.81 10.77
C LEU A 90 -23.07 -22.92 11.42
N SER A 91 -24.27 -23.48 11.66
CA SER A 91 -25.38 -22.73 12.26
C SER A 91 -25.07 -22.29 13.69
N ASN A 92 -24.49 -23.18 14.49
CA ASN A 92 -24.08 -22.86 15.85
C ASN A 92 -22.99 -21.78 15.86
N LEU A 93 -22.02 -21.89 14.96
CA LEU A 93 -20.92 -20.94 14.84
C LEU A 93 -21.41 -19.54 14.45
N LEU A 94 -22.29 -19.42 13.45
CA LEU A 94 -22.85 -18.13 13.04
C LEU A 94 -23.59 -17.43 14.19
N ARG A 95 -24.33 -18.19 15.02
CA ARG A 95 -25.03 -17.66 16.20
C ARG A 95 -24.04 -17.21 17.29
N GLN A 96 -23.01 -18.01 17.57
CA GLN A 96 -22.01 -17.71 18.61
C GLN A 96 -21.17 -16.47 18.29
N GLN A 97 -20.83 -16.27 17.01
CA GLN A 97 -20.01 -15.14 16.56
C GLN A 97 -20.85 -13.93 16.11
N GLU A 98 -22.19 -14.01 16.25
CA GLU A 98 -23.14 -12.99 15.78
C GLU A 98 -22.95 -12.62 14.29
N LEU A 99 -22.51 -13.58 13.48
CA LEU A 99 -22.26 -13.41 12.06
C LEU A 99 -23.52 -13.69 11.25
N LYS A 100 -23.78 -12.85 10.24
CA LYS A 100 -24.88 -13.05 9.28
C LYS A 100 -24.47 -13.87 8.06
N THR A 101 -23.19 -13.79 7.70
CA THR A 101 -22.60 -14.42 6.53
C THR A 101 -21.18 -14.84 6.86
N VAL A 102 -20.71 -15.93 6.26
CA VAL A 102 -19.34 -16.44 6.42
C VAL A 102 -18.84 -16.96 5.07
N PRO A 103 -17.63 -16.59 4.63
CA PRO A 103 -17.04 -17.15 3.43
C PRO A 103 -16.78 -18.65 3.62
N VAL A 104 -17.14 -19.44 2.61
CA VAL A 104 -16.74 -20.85 2.51
C VAL A 104 -15.58 -20.92 1.54
N VAL A 105 -14.45 -21.43 2.01
CA VAL A 105 -13.22 -21.57 1.22
C VAL A 105 -12.89 -23.05 1.03
N ASP A 106 -12.21 -23.39 -0.05
CA ASP A 106 -11.59 -24.70 -0.18
C ASP A 106 -10.39 -24.80 0.79
N ASP A 107 -10.03 -26.02 1.21
CA ASP A 107 -8.74 -26.24 1.87
C ASP A 107 -7.62 -25.83 0.91
N LYS A 108 -6.60 -25.14 1.42
CA LYS A 108 -5.40 -24.85 0.62
C LYS A 108 -4.71 -26.13 0.17
#